data_AF-A0A2N0LQ76-F1
#
_entry.id   AF-A0A2N0LQ76-F1
#
_cell.length_a   1.000
_cell.length_b   1.000
_cell.length_c   1.000
_cell.angle_alpha   90.00
_cell.angle_beta   90.00
_cell.angle_gamma   90.00
#
_symmetry.space_group_name_H-M   'P 1'
#
loop_
_entity.id
_entity.type
_entity.pdbx_description
1 polymer ?
#
loop_
_entity_poly.entity_id
_entity_poly.type
_entity_poly.pdbx_seq_one_letter_code
_entity_poly.pdbx_strand_id
1 'polypeptide(L)'
;MPSYLVLAAMKGRFISEQGHTYDNFQMMGYSDGADPMAAVAAFFDQPPYPIQWGDVEYLWAERLADDPNNAHHGDYERIYVETLRARWEAGG
;
A
#
# COMPACT_ATOMS: atom_id res chain seq x y z
N MET A 1 12.52 -6.77 12.69
CA MET A 1 12.25 -5.74 11.68
C MET A 1 11.04 -4.95 12.15
N PRO A 2 10.94 -3.64 11.89
CA PRO A 2 9.72 -2.89 12.16
C PRO A 2 8.54 -3.51 11.41
N SER A 3 7.38 -3.49 12.06
CA SER A 3 6.11 -3.92 11.46
C SER A 3 5.36 -2.73 10.89
N TYR A 4 4.73 -2.96 9.75
CA TYR A 4 4.00 -1.96 8.99
C TYR A 4 2.57 -2.43 8.69
N LEU A 5 1.65 -1.48 8.67
CA LEU A 5 0.33 -1.62 8.09
C LEU A 5 0.40 -1.26 6.60
N VAL A 6 0.16 -2.22 5.73
CA VAL A 6 0.10 -2.02 4.28
C VAL A 6 -1.31 -1.60 3.89
N LEU A 7 -1.37 -0.52 3.13
CA LEU A 7 -2.61 0.10 2.65
C LEU A 7 -2.52 0.26 1.13
N ALA A 8 -3.67 0.22 0.47
CA ALA A 8 -3.79 0.39 -0.97
C ALA A 8 -4.80 1.49 -1.30
N ALA A 9 -4.45 2.34 -2.26
CA ALA A 9 -5.41 3.17 -2.97
C ALA A 9 -5.90 2.36 -4.16
N MET A 10 -7.19 2.11 -4.22
CA MET A 10 -7.85 1.35 -5.27
C MET A 10 -8.31 2.29 -6.37
N LYS A 11 -8.29 1.82 -7.61
CA LYS A 11 -8.82 2.56 -8.76
C LYS A 11 -10.32 2.80 -8.59
N GLY A 12 -10.76 3.95 -9.07
CA GLY A 12 -12.14 4.40 -8.94
C GLY A 12 -12.35 5.26 -7.70
N ARG A 13 -13.59 5.67 -7.47
CA ARG A 13 -13.97 6.59 -6.39
C ARG A 13 -15.27 6.11 -5.76
N PHE A 14 -15.39 6.29 -4.46
CA PHE A 14 -16.68 6.12 -3.79
C PHE A 14 -17.45 7.42 -3.86
N ILE A 15 -18.74 7.31 -4.16
CA ILE A 15 -19.66 8.44 -4.18
C ILE A 15 -20.72 8.15 -3.12
N SER A 16 -20.84 9.01 -2.10
CA SER A 16 -21.92 8.88 -1.13
C SER A 16 -23.27 9.18 -1.77
N GLU A 17 -24.36 8.81 -1.09
CA GLU A 17 -25.72 9.16 -1.53
C GLU A 17 -25.94 10.66 -1.69
N GLN A 18 -25.15 11.49 -1.00
CA GLN A 18 -25.18 12.95 -1.07
C GLN A 18 -24.29 13.52 -2.19
N GLY A 19 -23.61 12.67 -2.96
CA GLY A 19 -22.73 13.06 -4.06
C GLY A 19 -21.29 13.43 -3.64
N HIS A 20 -20.92 13.21 -2.39
CA HIS A 20 -19.54 13.45 -1.94
C HIS A 20 -18.61 12.36 -2.45
N THR A 21 -17.47 12.75 -2.99
CA THR A 21 -16.43 11.84 -3.46
C THR A 21 -15.51 11.48 -2.29
N TYR A 22 -15.22 10.20 -2.16
CA TYR A 22 -14.25 9.66 -1.22
C TYR A 22 -13.23 8.83 -1.98
N ASP A 23 -12.00 8.89 -1.51
CA ASP A 23 -10.94 8.03 -1.96
C ASP A 23 -11.23 6.58 -1.56
N ASN A 24 -10.93 5.66 -2.47
CA ASN A 24 -11.16 4.24 -2.28
C ASN A 24 -9.90 3.61 -1.66
N PHE A 25 -9.72 3.76 -0.36
CA PHE A 25 -8.60 3.15 0.36
C PHE A 25 -9.00 1.81 0.99
N GLN A 26 -8.07 0.85 0.96
CA GLN A 26 -8.24 -0.47 1.57
C GLN A 26 -7.05 -0.81 2.48
N MET A 27 -7.35 -1.30 3.69
CA MET A 27 -6.36 -1.95 4.55
C MET A 27 -6.07 -3.34 4.00
N MET A 28 -4.81 -3.58 3.66
CA MET A 28 -4.39 -4.83 3.04
C MET A 28 -3.92 -5.82 4.11
N GLY A 29 -3.05 -5.40 5.00
CA GLY A 29 -2.53 -6.32 6.01
C GLY A 29 -1.30 -5.79 6.69
N TYR A 30 -0.60 -6.69 7.35
CA TYR A 30 0.65 -6.37 8.01
C TYR A 30 1.82 -6.97 7.25
N SER A 31 2.94 -6.25 7.22
CA SER A 31 4.19 -6.71 6.63
C SER A 31 5.37 -6.14 7.42
N ASP A 32 6.44 -6.92 7.53
CA ASP A 32 7.68 -6.47 8.15
C ASP A 32 8.66 -6.00 7.07
N GLY A 33 9.45 -4.96 7.37
CA GLY A 33 10.43 -4.43 6.43
C GLY A 33 11.48 -3.58 7.13
N ALA A 34 12.61 -3.34 6.45
CA ALA A 34 13.62 -2.40 6.94
C ALA A 34 13.14 -0.93 6.81
N ASP A 35 12.30 -0.67 5.81
CA ASP A 35 11.68 0.60 5.47
C ASP A 35 10.28 0.33 4.83
N PRO A 36 9.45 1.37 4.62
CA PRO A 36 8.12 1.21 4.02
C PRO A 36 8.13 0.50 2.65
N MET A 37 9.10 0.79 1.79
CA MET A 37 9.22 0.19 0.46
C MET A 37 9.53 -1.31 0.55
N ALA A 38 10.43 -1.70 1.45
CA ALA A 38 10.74 -3.09 1.72
C ALA A 38 9.51 -3.85 2.24
N ALA A 39 8.72 -3.24 3.13
CA ALA A 39 7.51 -3.85 3.66
C ALA A 39 6.43 -4.05 2.57
N VAL A 40 6.20 -3.03 1.72
CA VAL A 40 5.27 -3.13 0.58
C VAL A 40 5.76 -4.16 -0.44
N ALA A 41 7.05 -4.17 -0.77
CA ALA A 41 7.60 -5.15 -1.71
C ALA A 41 7.46 -6.57 -1.19
N ALA A 42 7.78 -6.83 0.08
CA ALA A 42 7.60 -8.13 0.69
C ALA A 42 6.13 -8.59 0.66
N PHE A 43 5.20 -7.67 0.91
CA PHE A 43 3.76 -7.94 0.82
C PHE A 43 3.32 -8.24 -0.62
N PHE A 44 3.84 -7.49 -1.60
CA PHE A 44 3.53 -7.67 -3.01
C PHE A 44 4.07 -9.01 -3.56
N ASP A 45 5.28 -9.40 -3.15
CA ASP A 45 5.95 -10.63 -3.60
C ASP A 45 5.26 -11.88 -3.01
N GLN A 46 4.73 -11.79 -1.79
CA GLN A 46 4.06 -12.89 -1.09
C GLN A 46 2.73 -12.44 -0.48
N PRO A 47 1.72 -12.15 -1.31
CA PRO A 47 0.45 -11.65 -0.81
C PRO A 47 -0.26 -12.74 0.01
N PRO A 48 -0.79 -12.42 1.21
CA PRO A 48 -1.42 -13.41 2.08
C PRO A 48 -2.77 -13.93 1.56
N TYR A 49 -3.31 -13.31 0.51
CA TYR A 49 -4.55 -13.68 -0.15
C TYR A 49 -4.53 -13.22 -1.62
N PRO A 50 -5.41 -13.72 -2.49
CA PRO A 50 -5.46 -13.30 -3.89
C PRO A 50 -5.81 -11.81 -4.03
N ILE A 51 -4.96 -11.05 -4.73
CA ILE A 51 -5.16 -9.61 -4.99
C ILE A 51 -5.18 -9.37 -6.50
N GLN A 52 -6.20 -8.67 -6.98
CA GLN A 52 -6.23 -8.18 -8.34
C GLN A 52 -5.48 -6.85 -8.42
N TRP A 53 -4.17 -6.92 -8.66
CA TRP A 53 -3.30 -5.73 -8.73
C TRP A 53 -3.71 -4.72 -9.81
N GLY A 54 -4.49 -5.15 -10.81
CA GLY A 54 -5.08 -4.26 -11.81
C GLY A 54 -6.04 -3.23 -11.22
N ASP A 55 -6.64 -3.51 -10.04
CA ASP A 55 -7.57 -2.63 -9.34
C ASP A 55 -6.87 -1.70 -8.34
N VAL A 56 -5.56 -1.86 -8.13
CA VAL A 56 -4.75 -1.04 -7.22
C VAL A 56 -4.07 0.08 -8.02
N GLU A 57 -4.14 1.31 -7.51
CA GLU A 57 -3.45 2.47 -8.07
C GLU A 57 -2.04 2.61 -7.47
N TYR A 58 -1.93 2.58 -6.15
CA TYR A 58 -0.65 2.54 -5.43
C TYR A 58 -0.82 1.94 -4.03
N LEU A 59 0.30 1.50 -3.45
CA LEU A 59 0.41 1.00 -2.09
C LEU A 59 1.23 1.97 -1.26
N TRP A 60 1.06 1.91 0.06
CA TRP A 60 1.99 2.49 1.02
C TRP A 60 2.00 1.68 2.31
N ALA A 61 2.97 1.96 3.17
CA ALA A 61 3.14 1.27 4.45
C ALA A 61 3.29 2.28 5.59
N GLU A 62 2.39 2.20 6.56
CA GLU A 62 2.44 3.00 7.79
C GLU A 62 3.14 2.19 8.89
N ARG A 63 4.14 2.76 9.55
CA ARG A 63 4.88 2.08 10.59
C ARG A 63 4.01 1.92 11.85
N LEU A 64 4.00 0.72 12.43
CA LEU A 64 3.37 0.47 13.72
C LEU A 64 4.35 0.80 14.85
N ALA A 65 4.45 2.07 15.19
CA ALA A 65 5.20 2.54 16.35
C ALA A 65 4.46 3.69 17.05
N ASP A 66 4.73 3.86 18.35
CA ASP A 66 4.28 5.02 19.11
C ASP A 66 5.22 6.20 18.81
N ASP A 67 5.05 6.81 17.64
CA ASP A 67 5.84 7.94 17.14
C ASP A 67 4.86 9.05 16.69
N PRO A 68 5.02 10.30 17.15
CA PRO A 68 4.23 11.43 16.69
C PRO A 68 4.31 11.70 15.18
N ASN A 69 5.32 11.15 14.50
CA ASN A 69 5.50 11.22 13.04
C ASN A 69 4.96 9.97 12.31
N ASN A 70 3.99 9.25 12.88
CA ASN A 70 3.27 8.17 12.19
C ASN A 70 1.86 8.62 11.78
N ALA A 71 1.18 7.81 10.97
CA ALA A 71 -0.18 8.06 10.47
C ALA A 71 -0.27 9.26 9.51
N HIS A 72 0.63 9.31 8.55
CA HIS A 72 0.67 10.38 7.54
C HIS A 72 -0.29 10.16 6.36
N HIS A 73 -1.25 9.22 6.48
CA HIS A 73 -2.37 9.06 5.55
C HIS A 73 -1.97 8.97 4.06
N GLY A 74 -0.81 8.38 3.74
CA GLY A 74 -0.34 8.29 2.35
C GLY A 74 0.37 9.55 1.81
N ASP A 75 0.76 10.49 2.68
CA ASP A 75 1.78 11.51 2.38
C ASP A 75 3.20 10.89 2.30
N TYR A 76 3.38 9.67 2.80
CA TYR A 76 4.59 8.89 2.58
C TYR A 76 4.60 8.18 1.22
N GLU A 77 5.82 7.91 0.75
CA GLU A 77 6.19 7.38 -0.57
C GLU A 77 5.13 6.46 -1.18
N ARG A 78 4.44 6.96 -2.20
CA ARG A 78 3.47 6.19 -2.98
C ARG A 78 4.20 5.18 -3.84
N ILE A 79 3.92 3.91 -3.61
CA ILE A 79 4.58 2.81 -4.30
C ILE A 79 3.62 2.26 -5.34
N TYR A 80 3.86 2.65 -6.59
CA TYR A 80 3.06 2.22 -7.73
C TYR A 80 3.33 0.74 -8.06
N VAL A 81 2.26 0.03 -8.43
CA VAL A 81 2.33 -1.41 -8.80
C VAL A 81 3.28 -1.62 -9.98
N GLU A 82 3.31 -0.67 -10.91
CA GLU A 82 4.19 -0.67 -12.07
C GLU A 82 5.67 -0.63 -11.67
N THR A 83 6.03 0.12 -10.63
CA THR A 83 7.38 0.18 -10.09
C THR A 83 7.81 -1.17 -9.50
N LEU A 84 6.89 -1.86 -8.81
CA LEU A 84 7.13 -3.18 -8.24
C LEU A 84 7.30 -4.25 -9.33
N ARG A 85 6.47 -4.22 -10.37
CA ARG A 85 6.58 -5.13 -11.53
C ARG A 85 7.87 -4.92 -12.30
N ALA A 86 8.26 -3.67 -12.57
CA ALA A 86 9.50 -3.36 -13.27
C ALA A 86 10.73 -3.88 -12.49
N ARG A 87 10.71 -3.79 -11.16
CA ARG A 87 11.76 -4.39 -10.31
C ARG A 87 11.84 -5.91 -10.49
N TRP A 88 10.71 -6.60 -10.53
CA TRP A 88 10.67 -8.06 -10.72
C TRP A 88 11.18 -8.47 -12.10
N GLU A 89 10.75 -7.75 -13.16
CA GLU A 89 11.18 -8.01 -14.54
C GLU A 89 12.67 -7.71 -14.77
N ALA A 90 13.24 -6.74 -14.05
CA ALA A 90 14.64 -6.35 -14.17
C ALA A 90 15.63 -7.26 -13.40
N GLY A 91 15.15 -8.22 -12.62
CA GLY A 91 15.99 -8.98 -11.68
C GLY A 91 15.56 -10.42 -11.38
N GLY A 92 14.87 -11.08 -12.32
CA GLY A 92 14.60 -12.52 -12.28
C GLY A 92 15.83 -13.37 -12.58
#